data_AF-A0A7Y3UUI7-F1
#
_entry.id   AF-A0A7Y3UUI7-F1
#
_cell.length_a   1.000
_cell.length_b   1.000
_cell.length_c   1.000
_cell.angle_alpha   90.00
_cell.angle_beta   90.00
_cell.angle_gamma   90.00
#
_symmetry.space_group_name_H-M   'P 1'
#
loop_
_entity.id
_entity.type
_entity.pdbx_description
1 polymer ?
#
loop_
_entity_poly.entity_id
_entity_poly.type
_entity_poly.pdbx_seq_one_letter_code
_entity_poly.pdbx_strand_id
1 'polypeptide(L)' 'MNLIDCYVTKILGEPYRKFGAWWVSVEYTAEGWPGTKEIMFRTEEAARAAKVWHHFTA' A
#
# COMPACT_ATOMS: atom_id res chain seq x y z
N MET A 1 -6.07 20.39 -4.07
CA MET A 1 -6.12 19.02 -3.51
C MET A 1 -4.77 18.78 -2.89
N ASN A 2 -4.65 18.75 -1.56
CA ASN A 2 -3.36 18.51 -0.92
C ASN A 2 -3.12 17.00 -0.92
N LEU A 3 -2.11 16.56 -1.66
CA LEU A 3 -1.66 15.17 -1.63
C LEU A 3 -1.00 14.94 -0.26
N ILE A 4 -1.44 13.92 0.47
CA ILE A 4 -0.87 13.59 1.77
C ILE A 4 0.21 12.53 1.57
N ASP A 5 1.39 12.77 2.13
CA ASP A 5 2.49 11.80 2.14
C ASP A 5 2.17 10.66 3.10
N CYS A 6 1.96 9.47 2.54
CA CYS A 6 1.67 8.26 3.28
C CYS A 6 2.88 7.31 3.22
N TYR A 7 3.24 6.75 4.37
CA TYR A 7 4.33 5.78 4.49
C TYR A 7 3.80 4.46 4.99
N VAL A 8 4.02 3.38 4.23
CA VAL A 8 3.64 2.03 4.65
C VAL A 8 4.41 1.64 5.91
N THR A 9 3.72 1.32 6.99
CA THR A 9 4.31 0.88 8.26
C THR A 9 4.29 -0.64 8.39
N LYS A 10 3.31 -1.31 7.77
CA LYS A 10 3.17 -2.77 7.86
C LYS A 10 2.43 -3.33 6.65
N ILE A 11 2.86 -4.49 6.18
CA ILE A 11 2.08 -5.29 5.22
C ILE A 11 1.13 -6.18 6.04
N LEU A 12 -0.18 -6.05 5.82
CA LEU A 12 -1.21 -6.76 6.58
C LEU A 12 -1.49 -8.17 6.05
N GLY A 13 -1.17 -8.44 4.79
CA GLY A 13 -1.45 -9.72 4.16
C GLY A 13 -0.64 -9.94 2.89
N GLU A 14 -0.69 -11.16 2.38
CA GLU A 14 -0.06 -11.50 1.11
C GLU A 14 -0.77 -10.78 -0.06
N PRO A 15 -0.03 -10.45 -1.12
CA PRO A 15 -0.64 -9.94 -2.35
C PRO A 15 -1.70 -10.90 -2.88
N TYR A 16 -2.89 -10.38 -3.16
CA TYR A 16 -3.99 -11.17 -3.70
C TYR A 16 -4.50 -10.57 -5.01
N ARG A 17 -4.99 -11.41 -5.92
CA ARG A 17 -5.47 -10.97 -7.23
C ARG A 17 -6.97 -10.69 -7.19
N LYS A 18 -7.38 -9.47 -7.56
CA LYS A 18 -8.79 -9.06 -7.65
C LYS A 18 -9.00 -8.08 -8.80
N PHE A 19 -10.08 -8.26 -9.57
CA PHE A 19 -10.42 -7.43 -10.75
C PHE A 19 -9.29 -7.32 -11.79
N GLY A 20 -8.47 -8.37 -11.94
CA GLY A 20 -7.34 -8.37 -12.87
C GLY A 20 -6.10 -7.62 -12.39
N ALA A 21 -6.13 -7.01 -11.20
CA ALA A 21 -4.99 -6.36 -10.57
C ALA A 21 -4.56 -7.10 -9.29
N TRP A 22 -3.37 -6.78 -8.80
CA TRP A 22 -2.85 -7.29 -7.54
C TRP A 22 -3.08 -6.27 -6.44
N TRP A 23 -3.62 -6.72 -5.32
CA TRP A 23 -3.96 -5.88 -4.19
C TRP A 23 -3.16 -6.31 -2.98
N VAL A 24 -2.65 -5.33 -2.24
CA VAL A 24 -1.91 -5.56 -1.01
C VAL A 24 -2.52 -4.67 0.06
N SER A 25 -3.02 -5.29 1.13
CA SER A 25 -3.50 -4.56 2.30
C SER A 25 -2.29 -4.13 3.12
N VAL A 26 -2.20 -2.83 3.40
CA VAL A 26 -1.09 -2.24 4.16
C VAL A 26 -1.63 -1.32 5.24
N GLU A 27 -0.93 -1.28 6.37
CA GLU A 27 -1.00 -0.16 7.29
C GLU A 27 -0.02 0.90 6.83
N TYR A 28 -0.45 2.15 6.90
CA TYR A 28 0.38 3.30 6.62
C TYR A 28 0.22 4.33 7.73
N THR A 29 1.18 5.25 7.83
CA THR A 29 1.05 6.45 8.63
C THR A 29 1.09 7.66 7.73
N ALA A 30 0.20 8.62 7.98
CA ALA A 30 0.06 9.87 7.25
C ALA A 30 0.02 11.01 8.26
N GLU A 31 1.04 11.87 8.26
CA GLU A 31 1.16 12.99 9.23
C GLU A 31 1.01 12.56 10.71
N GLY A 32 1.46 11.34 11.04
CA GLY A 32 1.34 10.78 12.39
C GLY A 32 0.04 10.02 12.68
N TRP A 33 -0.90 9.98 11.73
CA TRP A 33 -2.14 9.24 11.83
C TRP A 33 -2.00 7.87 11.16
N PRO A 34 -2.18 6.75 11.90
CA PRO A 34 -2.21 5.44 11.30
C PRO A 34 -3.50 5.22 10.51
N GLY A 35 -3.41 4.52 9.40
CA GLY A 35 -4.53 4.12 8.57
C GLY A 35 -4.27 2.80 7.85
N THR A 36 -5.32 2.19 7.32
CA THR A 36 -5.22 1.01 6.47
C THR A 36 -5.66 1.34 5.05
N LYS A 37 -4.94 0.83 4.05
CA LYS A 37 -5.28 1.01 2.64
C LYS A 37 -4.90 -0.22 1.84
N GLU A 38 -5.60 -0.42 0.74
CA GLU A 38 -5.27 -1.45 -0.24
C GLU A 38 -4.53 -0.78 -1.40
N ILE A 39 -3.28 -1.17 -1.63
CA ILE A 39 -2.48 -0.68 -2.74
C ILE A 39 -2.69 -1.62 -3.93
N MET A 40 -3.06 -1.04 -5.06
CA MET A 40 -3.19 -1.76 -6.32
C MET A 40 -1.86 -1.74 -7.09
N PHE A 41 -1.40 -2.93 -7.46
CA PHE A 41 -0.25 -3.18 -8.32
C PHE A 41 -0.71 -3.86 -9.61
N ARG A 42 -0.01 -3.58 -10.71
CA ARG A 42 -0.27 -4.21 -12.01
C ARG A 42 0.34 -5.61 -12.12
N THR A 43 1.45 -5.86 -11.42
CA THR A 43 2.17 -7.13 -11.46
C THR A 43 2.28 -7.73 -10.07
N GLU A 44 2.35 -9.06 -10.02
CA GLU A 44 2.55 -9.80 -8.76
C GLU A 44 3.89 -9.42 -8.13
N GLU A 45 4.92 -9.31 -8.97
CA GLU A 45 6.28 -8.97 -8.55
C GLU A 45 6.33 -7.61 -7.84
N ALA A 46 5.63 -6.61 -8.37
CA ALA A 46 5.55 -5.29 -7.73
C ALA A 46 4.78 -5.35 -6.40
N ALA A 47 3.70 -6.15 -6.36
CA ALA A 47 2.92 -6.34 -5.15
C ALA A 47 3.73 -7.06 -4.05
N ARG A 48 4.55 -8.04 -4.43
CA ARG A 48 5.46 -8.76 -3.53
C ARG A 48 6.70 -7.94 -3.17
N ALA A 49 7.12 -7.03 -4.04
CA ALA A 49 8.20 -6.07 -3.79
C ALA A 49 7.73 -4.88 -2.93
N ALA A 50 6.43 -4.74 -2.68
CA ALA A 50 5.91 -3.76 -1.72
C ALA A 50 6.51 -4.04 -0.35
N LYS A 51 7.23 -3.05 0.18
CA LYS A 51 7.92 -3.14 1.47
C LYS A 51 7.38 -2.08 2.42
N VAL A 52 7.56 -2.35 3.70
CA VAL A 52 7.49 -1.33 4.75
C VAL A 52 8.42 -0.18 4.35
N TRP A 53 7.98 1.06 4.56
CA TRP A 53 8.52 2.34 4.09
C TRP A 53 8.22 2.71 2.64
N HIS A 54 7.35 1.98 1.94
CA HIS A 54 6.86 2.45 0.65
C HIS A 54 6.11 3.78 0.81
N HIS A 55 6.57 4.80 0.10
CA HIS A 55 5.95 6.11 0.05
C HIS A 55 4.91 6.15 -1.07
N PHE A 56 3.73 6.64 -0.76
CA PHE A 56 2.70 6.92 -1.73
C PHE A 56 1.93 8.18 -1.35
N THR A 57 1.38 8.88 -2.33
CA THR A 57 0.53 10.05 -2.10
C THR A 57 -0.94 9.65 -2.18
N ALA A 58 -1.75 10.04 -1.20
CA ALA A 58 -3.19 9.80 -1.15
C ALA A 58 -4.01 11.09 -1.32
#